data_AF-A0A0C3K756-F1
#
_entry.id   AF-A0A0C3K756-F1
#
_cell.length_a   1.000
_cell.length_b   1.000
_cell.length_c   1.000
_cell.angle_alpha   90.00
_cell.angle_beta   90.00
_cell.angle_gamma   90.00
#
_symmetry.space_group_name_H-M   'P 1'
#
loop_
_entity.id
_entity.type
_entity.pdbx_description
1 polymer ?
#
loop_
_entity_poly.entity_id
_entity_poly.type
_entity_poly.pdbx_seq_one_letter_code
_entity_poly.pdbx_strand_id
1 'polypeptide(L)'
;MSSLGRPLDSAPRVGRIRISSASTEEGVGRYVSRKFIDTSGALQTCVSPDDAIQVRISPADRTEAVEILNSPSDQKWLGLAFNRDYGNFGKDAVGWASLTMANAAGTQTIAPDSSTGPVFAANWNVALDGRFIANVCDADGLFYKVEPVIQLNQPAIYFVHNKKAFFNHNTVRKYAELELIFDLIP
;
A
#
# COMPACT_ATOMS: atom_id res chain seq x y z
N MET A 1 27.06 -18.44 -8.27
CA MET A 1 26.42 -17.28 -8.90
C MET A 1 25.51 -17.81 -10.00
N SER A 2 24.25 -18.11 -9.67
CA SER A 2 23.26 -18.54 -10.66
C SER A 2 22.50 -17.32 -11.16
N SER A 3 22.52 -17.15 -12.48
CA SER A 3 21.74 -16.18 -13.23
C SER A 3 20.24 -16.45 -13.06
N LEU A 4 19.55 -15.69 -12.21
CA LEU A 4 18.09 -15.62 -12.23
C LEU A 4 17.66 -14.67 -13.35
N GLY A 5 17.84 -15.13 -14.59
CA GLY A 5 17.09 -14.61 -15.73
C GLY A 5 15.65 -15.04 -15.56
N ARG A 6 14.74 -14.08 -15.32
CA ARG A 6 13.29 -14.31 -15.30
C ARG A 6 12.83 -14.76 -16.69
N PRO A 7 12.12 -15.89 -16.83
CA PRO A 7 10.98 -15.90 -17.72
C PRO A 7 9.92 -14.94 -17.15
N LEU A 8 9.17 -14.29 -18.04
CA LEU A 8 7.92 -13.58 -17.74
C LEU A 8 6.92 -14.61 -17.20
N ASP A 9 7.06 -15.02 -15.94
CA ASP A 9 6.20 -16.01 -15.32
C ASP A 9 4.81 -15.36 -15.16
N SER A 10 3.89 -15.79 -16.02
CA SER A 10 2.51 -15.31 -16.08
C SER A 10 1.61 -16.01 -15.06
N ALA A 11 2.17 -16.95 -14.30
CA ALA A 11 1.45 -17.66 -13.26
C ALA A 11 1.14 -16.72 -12.08
N PRO A 12 -0.08 -16.76 -11.53
CA PRO A 12 -0.40 -16.06 -10.30
C PRO A 12 0.52 -16.52 -9.15
N ARG A 13 1.03 -15.58 -8.38
CA ARG A 13 1.91 -15.85 -7.23
C ARG A 13 1.18 -15.61 -5.93
N VAL A 14 1.30 -16.54 -4.98
CA VAL A 14 0.68 -16.44 -3.66
C VAL A 14 1.74 -16.16 -2.60
N GLY A 15 1.47 -15.21 -1.72
CA GLY A 15 2.42 -14.78 -0.71
C GLY A 15 1.80 -13.88 0.35
N ARG A 16 2.66 -13.18 1.08
CA ARG A 16 2.32 -12.14 2.06
C ARG A 16 2.95 -10.81 1.65
N ILE A 17 2.53 -9.73 2.30
CA ILE A 17 3.22 -8.44 2.21
C ILE A 17 4.06 -8.23 3.47
N ARG A 18 5.37 -8.39 3.31
CA ARG A 18 6.37 -8.13 4.35
C ARG A 18 6.74 -6.64 4.36
N ILE A 19 7.01 -6.14 5.55
CA ILE A 19 7.46 -4.77 5.79
C ILE A 19 8.98 -4.80 5.98
N SER A 20 9.65 -3.88 5.31
CA SER A 20 11.06 -3.59 5.51
C SER A 20 11.18 -2.12 5.84
N SER A 21 11.50 -1.77 7.08
CA SER A 21 11.80 -0.38 7.41
C SER A 21 13.32 -0.18 7.42
N ALA A 22 13.77 0.93 6.84
CA ALA A 22 15.15 1.38 7.02
C ALA A 22 15.45 1.79 8.47
N SER A 23 14.40 2.03 9.26
CA SER A 23 14.48 2.39 10.67
C SER A 23 14.17 1.17 11.54
N THR A 24 15.01 0.85 12.52
CA THR A 24 14.77 -0.22 13.51
C THR A 24 13.81 0.24 14.61
N GLU A 25 12.84 1.11 14.26
CA GLU A 25 12.00 1.78 15.25
C GLU A 25 10.99 0.82 15.87
N GLU A 26 10.85 0.96 17.19
CA GLU A 26 9.93 0.17 18.01
C GLU A 26 8.48 0.45 17.58
N GLY A 27 7.67 -0.60 17.46
CA GLY A 27 6.26 -0.48 17.04
C GLY A 27 5.99 -0.77 15.56
N VAL A 28 7.02 -0.95 14.73
CA VAL A 28 6.84 -1.39 13.33
C VAL A 28 6.71 -2.92 13.27
N GLY A 29 5.55 -3.40 12.80
CA GLY A 29 5.33 -4.82 12.54
C GLY A 29 6.16 -5.35 11.36
N ARG A 30 6.19 -6.68 11.20
CA ARG A 30 6.92 -7.38 10.14
C ARG A 30 6.10 -7.59 8.87
N TYR A 31 4.78 -7.58 9.00
CA TYR A 31 3.85 -7.85 7.91
C TYR A 31 2.70 -6.86 7.91
N VAL A 32 2.05 -6.69 6.76
CA VAL A 32 0.74 -6.05 6.68
C VAL A 32 -0.29 -6.99 7.30
N SER A 33 -1.02 -6.52 8.30
CA SER A 33 -2.05 -7.29 8.99
C SER A 33 -3.33 -7.33 8.16
N ARG A 34 -4.12 -8.39 8.32
CA ARG A 34 -5.51 -8.44 7.87
C ARG A 34 -6.45 -7.52 8.67
N LYS A 35 -5.99 -6.98 9.81
CA LYS A 35 -6.76 -6.04 10.64
C LYS A 35 -6.60 -4.61 10.14
N PHE A 36 -7.66 -3.83 10.31
CA PHE A 36 -7.68 -2.40 10.01
C PHE A 36 -8.06 -1.61 11.26
N ILE A 37 -7.77 -0.32 11.21
CA ILE A 37 -8.21 0.64 12.22
C ILE A 37 -9.66 1.00 11.91
N ASP A 38 -10.58 0.65 12.81
CA ASP A 38 -12.02 0.84 12.59
C ASP A 38 -12.40 2.28 12.23
N THR A 39 -11.70 3.28 12.79
CA THR A 39 -12.00 4.70 12.55
C THR A 39 -11.50 5.24 11.21
N SER A 40 -10.43 4.66 10.64
CA SER A 40 -9.80 5.17 9.41
C SER A 40 -9.84 4.20 8.23
N GLY A 41 -10.20 2.94 8.47
CA GLY A 41 -10.12 1.86 7.48
C GLY A 41 -8.68 1.51 7.05
N ALA A 42 -7.66 2.05 7.73
CA ALA A 42 -6.26 1.84 7.39
C ALA A 42 -5.78 0.47 7.88
N LEU A 43 -5.09 -0.27 7.01
CA LEU A 43 -4.47 -1.54 7.36
C LEU A 43 -3.32 -1.35 8.35
N GLN A 44 -3.31 -2.20 9.37
CA GLN A 44 -2.30 -2.21 10.42
C GLN A 44 -1.11 -3.08 10.06
N THR A 45 -0.04 -3.01 10.85
CA THR A 45 1.06 -3.97 10.82
C THR A 45 0.95 -5.02 11.92
N CYS A 46 1.54 -6.19 11.70
CA CYS A 46 1.60 -7.27 12.70
C CYS A 46 2.97 -7.96 12.68
N VAL A 47 3.31 -8.65 13.78
CA VAL A 47 4.56 -9.42 13.89
C VAL A 47 4.35 -10.87 13.47
N SER A 48 3.17 -11.44 13.74
CA SER A 48 2.84 -12.83 13.41
C SER A 48 2.50 -13.00 11.93
N PRO A 49 3.10 -13.98 11.23
CA PRO A 49 2.71 -14.36 9.87
C PRO A 49 1.27 -14.88 9.73
N ASP A 50 0.67 -15.37 10.82
CA ASP A 50 -0.70 -15.91 10.81
C ASP A 50 -1.77 -14.81 10.79
N ASP A 51 -1.40 -13.63 11.29
CA ASP A 51 -2.25 -12.43 11.24
C ASP A 51 -2.00 -11.57 10.00
N ALA A 52 -1.05 -11.95 9.15
CA ALA A 52 -0.71 -11.24 7.94
C ALA A 52 -1.75 -11.46 6.83
N ILE A 53 -1.92 -10.46 5.97
CA ILE A 53 -2.65 -10.67 4.72
C ILE A 53 -1.90 -11.66 3.82
N GLN A 54 -2.67 -12.59 3.26
CA GLN A 54 -2.25 -13.45 2.17
C GLN A 54 -2.79 -12.86 0.88
N VAL A 55 -1.91 -12.69 -0.09
CA VAL A 55 -2.25 -12.07 -1.36
C VAL A 55 -1.90 -12.97 -2.53
N ARG A 56 -2.73 -12.89 -3.57
CA ARG A 56 -2.43 -13.40 -4.89
C ARG A 56 -2.13 -12.22 -5.81
N ILE A 57 -0.95 -12.24 -6.42
CA ILE A 57 -0.58 -11.33 -7.50
C ILE A 57 -0.93 -12.04 -8.80
N SER A 58 -1.98 -11.57 -9.47
CA SER A 58 -2.35 -12.04 -10.80
C SER A 58 -1.97 -11.00 -11.84
N PRO A 59 -1.20 -11.36 -12.88
CA PRO A 59 -0.91 -10.44 -13.97
C PRO A 59 -2.18 -10.20 -14.76
N ALA A 60 -2.77 -9.01 -14.64
CA ALA A 60 -3.86 -8.55 -15.50
C ALA A 60 -3.29 -7.49 -16.44
N ASP A 61 -2.99 -7.86 -17.67
CA ASP A 61 -2.73 -6.93 -18.78
C ASP A 61 -1.77 -5.76 -18.42
N ARG A 62 -0.63 -6.10 -17.80
CA ARG A 62 0.48 -5.20 -17.36
C ARG A 62 0.27 -4.42 -16.06
N THR A 63 -0.85 -4.60 -15.38
CA THR A 63 -1.10 -4.11 -14.02
C THR A 63 -1.29 -5.31 -13.09
N GLU A 64 -0.59 -5.33 -11.96
CA GLU A 64 -0.72 -6.44 -11.02
C GLU A 64 -1.95 -6.16 -10.14
N ALA A 65 -2.99 -6.99 -10.29
CA ALA A 65 -4.07 -7.00 -9.32
C ALA A 65 -3.58 -7.75 -8.08
N VAL A 66 -3.70 -7.11 -6.91
CA VAL A 66 -3.33 -7.71 -5.63
C VAL A 66 -4.62 -8.12 -4.92
N GLU A 67 -4.98 -9.39 -5.08
CA GLU A 67 -6.15 -9.99 -4.45
C GLU A 67 -5.81 -10.47 -3.04
N ILE A 68 -6.69 -10.21 -2.08
CA ILE A 68 -6.55 -10.61 -0.68
C ILE A 68 -7.34 -11.91 -0.48
N LEU A 69 -6.61 -13.00 -0.20
CA LEU A 69 -7.17 -14.35 -0.10
C LEU A 69 -7.83 -14.63 1.26
N ASN A 70 -7.38 -13.95 2.31
CA ASN A 70 -7.84 -14.11 3.68
C ASN A 70 -8.46 -12.83 4.27
N SER A 71 -9.17 -12.06 3.43
CA SER A 71 -9.82 -10.82 3.85
C SER A 71 -10.86 -11.08 4.96
N PRO A 72 -10.88 -10.28 6.04
CA PRO A 72 -11.89 -10.38 7.10
C PRO A 72 -13.23 -9.75 6.69
N SER A 73 -13.33 -9.14 5.51
CA SER A 73 -14.55 -8.54 4.98
C SER A 73 -14.87 -9.06 3.57
N ASP A 74 -15.95 -8.54 2.98
CA ASP A 74 -16.33 -8.85 1.61
C ASP A 74 -15.40 -8.18 0.57
N GLN A 75 -14.56 -7.23 0.99
CA GLN A 75 -13.56 -6.58 0.14
C GLN A 75 -12.39 -7.53 -0.11
N LYS A 76 -12.11 -7.86 -1.37
CA LYS A 76 -11.09 -8.87 -1.74
C LYS A 76 -9.86 -8.29 -2.43
N TRP A 77 -9.70 -6.97 -2.50
CA TRP A 77 -8.61 -6.34 -3.25
C TRP A 77 -7.83 -5.34 -2.41
N LEU A 78 -6.53 -5.18 -2.69
CA LEU A 78 -5.72 -4.15 -2.07
C LEU A 78 -5.99 -2.79 -2.73
N GLY A 79 -6.26 -1.78 -1.91
CA GLY A 79 -6.56 -0.42 -2.37
C GLY A 79 -5.84 0.66 -1.55
N LEU A 80 -6.08 1.90 -1.94
CA LEU A 80 -5.68 3.09 -1.18
C LEU A 80 -6.94 3.90 -0.82
N ALA A 81 -6.96 4.58 0.32
CA ALA A 81 -8.01 5.52 0.71
C ALA A 81 -7.41 6.89 1.02
N PHE A 82 -7.75 7.90 0.22
CA PHE A 82 -7.15 9.24 0.32
C PHE A 82 -7.93 10.17 1.25
N ASN A 83 -7.22 11.13 1.83
CA ASN A 83 -7.83 12.29 2.47
C ASN A 83 -8.47 13.23 1.41
N ARG A 84 -9.47 14.03 1.81
CA ARG A 84 -10.21 15.02 1.00
C ARG A 84 -9.31 15.99 0.22
N ASP A 85 -8.09 16.24 0.69
CA ASP A 85 -7.15 17.20 0.09
C ASP A 85 -6.28 16.62 -1.06
N TYR A 86 -6.74 15.56 -1.73
CA TYR A 86 -6.04 14.90 -2.84
C TYR A 86 -5.72 15.83 -4.04
N GLY A 87 -6.27 17.04 -4.11
CA GLY A 87 -6.12 17.94 -5.27
C GLY A 87 -4.72 18.55 -5.49
N ASN A 88 -3.78 18.42 -4.56
CA ASN A 88 -2.47 19.09 -4.65
C ASN A 88 -1.30 18.09 -4.81
N PHE A 89 -1.31 17.26 -5.86
CA PHE A 89 -0.11 16.48 -6.22
C PHE A 89 0.94 17.37 -6.86
N GLY A 90 2.16 17.34 -6.33
CA GLY A 90 3.25 18.21 -6.76
C GLY A 90 4.44 18.20 -5.80
N LYS A 91 5.41 19.07 -6.09
CA LYS A 91 6.69 19.17 -5.36
C LYS A 91 6.56 19.59 -3.88
N ASP A 92 5.39 20.04 -3.45
CA ASP A 92 5.12 20.49 -2.07
C ASP A 92 3.89 19.80 -1.46
N ALA A 93 3.42 18.70 -2.08
CA ALA A 93 2.25 17.96 -1.62
C ALA A 93 2.47 17.33 -0.23
N VAL A 94 1.53 17.55 0.69
CA VAL A 94 1.47 16.89 2.01
C VAL A 94 0.35 15.84 2.08
N GLY A 95 -0.35 15.63 0.97
CA GLY A 95 -1.42 14.64 0.85
C GLY A 95 -0.92 13.22 1.09
N TRP A 96 -1.80 12.40 1.67
CA TRP A 96 -1.53 11.01 1.98
C TRP A 96 -2.77 10.15 1.72
N ALA A 97 -2.54 8.86 1.57
CA ALA A 97 -3.56 7.82 1.45
C ALA A 97 -3.29 6.69 2.44
N SER A 98 -4.28 6.13 3.11
CA SER A 98 -4.11 4.90 3.87
C SER A 98 -4.11 3.69 2.94
N LEU A 99 -3.29 2.68 3.27
CA LEU A 99 -3.42 1.35 2.68
C LEU A 99 -4.70 0.71 3.21
N THR A 100 -5.52 0.12 2.34
CA THR A 100 -6.84 -0.39 2.73
C THR A 100 -7.28 -1.56 1.85
N MET A 101 -8.50 -2.05 2.07
CA MET A 101 -9.16 -3.08 1.26
C MET A 101 -10.26 -2.46 0.39
N ALA A 102 -10.48 -3.03 -0.80
CA ALA A 102 -11.42 -2.54 -1.80
C ALA A 102 -12.27 -3.66 -2.41
N ASN A 103 -13.40 -3.27 -3.01
CA ASN A 103 -14.34 -4.20 -3.65
C ASN A 103 -13.95 -4.60 -5.07
N ALA A 104 -13.03 -3.88 -5.71
CA ALA A 104 -12.56 -4.17 -7.06
C ALA A 104 -11.05 -3.97 -7.19
N ALA A 105 -10.43 -4.68 -8.15
CA ALA A 105 -9.01 -4.58 -8.43
C ALA A 105 -8.62 -3.15 -8.82
N GLY A 106 -7.48 -2.69 -8.31
CA GLY A 106 -6.97 -1.34 -8.58
C GLY A 106 -7.87 -0.20 -8.08
N THR A 107 -8.87 -0.48 -7.24
CA THR A 107 -9.88 0.50 -6.86
C THR A 107 -9.51 1.20 -5.54
N GLN A 108 -9.73 2.51 -5.48
CA GLN A 108 -9.68 3.29 -4.24
C GLN A 108 -10.95 3.04 -3.40
N THR A 109 -10.85 3.08 -2.07
CA THR A 109 -12.03 3.22 -1.20
C THR A 109 -12.12 4.62 -0.59
N ILE A 110 -13.34 5.13 -0.45
CA ILE A 110 -13.60 6.36 0.28
C ILE A 110 -13.55 6.00 1.76
N ALA A 111 -12.62 6.59 2.52
CA ALA A 111 -12.61 6.50 3.99
C ALA A 111 -13.95 7.04 4.54
N PRO A 112 -14.41 6.62 5.73
CA PRO A 112 -15.70 7.04 6.28
C PRO A 112 -15.67 8.49 6.78
N ASP A 113 -15.34 9.46 5.91
CA ASP A 113 -15.67 10.87 6.12
C ASP A 113 -15.47 11.74 4.84
N SER A 114 -16.21 11.52 3.74
CA SER A 114 -16.66 12.58 2.80
C SER A 114 -17.46 12.05 1.61
N SER A 115 -18.60 12.66 1.34
CA SER A 115 -19.57 12.29 0.30
C SER A 115 -19.31 12.85 -1.11
N THR A 116 -18.18 13.52 -1.38
CA THR A 116 -17.86 14.03 -2.73
C THR A 116 -16.35 14.13 -2.94
N GLY A 117 -15.71 13.01 -3.24
CA GLY A 117 -14.32 12.95 -3.70
C GLY A 117 -14.24 12.21 -5.04
N PRO A 118 -13.30 12.57 -5.93
CA PRO A 118 -13.20 11.98 -7.28
C PRO A 118 -12.80 10.49 -7.27
N VAL A 119 -13.15 9.79 -8.36
CA VAL A 119 -13.09 8.32 -8.54
C VAL A 119 -11.76 7.94 -9.21
N PHE A 120 -10.77 7.43 -8.47
CA PHE A 120 -9.44 7.09 -9.01
C PHE A 120 -8.96 5.67 -8.68
N ALA A 121 -8.00 5.17 -9.48
CA ALA A 121 -7.45 3.81 -9.38
C ALA A 121 -5.99 3.83 -8.89
N ALA A 122 -5.65 2.92 -7.98
CA ALA A 122 -4.28 2.63 -7.57
C ALA A 122 -3.72 1.49 -8.43
N ASN A 123 -2.62 1.75 -9.14
CA ASN A 123 -1.93 0.77 -9.95
C ASN A 123 -0.75 0.18 -9.17
N TRP A 124 -0.83 -1.10 -8.84
CA TRP A 124 0.25 -1.83 -8.19
C TRP A 124 1.21 -2.41 -9.21
N ASN A 125 2.50 -2.19 -8.99
CA ASN A 125 3.59 -2.80 -9.72
C ASN A 125 4.47 -3.55 -8.73
N VAL A 126 4.92 -4.75 -9.08
CA VAL A 126 5.81 -5.56 -8.23
C VAL A 126 7.15 -5.71 -8.92
N ALA A 127 8.18 -5.05 -8.36
CA ALA A 127 9.53 -5.04 -8.91
C ALA A 127 10.18 -6.43 -8.93
N LEU A 128 11.33 -6.55 -9.60
CA LEU A 128 12.07 -7.81 -9.70
C LEU A 128 12.46 -8.38 -8.33
N ASP A 129 12.78 -7.49 -7.40
CA ASP A 129 13.14 -7.78 -6.00
C ASP A 129 11.92 -7.96 -5.07
N GLY A 130 10.71 -7.96 -5.62
CA GLY A 130 9.46 -8.13 -4.87
C GLY A 130 8.91 -6.85 -4.25
N ARG A 131 9.58 -5.69 -4.39
CA ARG A 131 9.05 -4.43 -3.85
C ARG A 131 7.76 -4.01 -4.54
N PHE A 132 6.76 -3.64 -3.74
CA PHE A 132 5.54 -3.00 -4.24
C PHE A 132 5.82 -1.54 -4.56
N ILE A 133 5.38 -1.12 -5.74
CA ILE A 133 5.39 0.26 -6.22
C ILE A 133 3.95 0.62 -6.55
N ALA A 134 3.42 1.63 -5.89
CA ALA A 134 2.08 2.13 -6.14
C ALA A 134 2.15 3.42 -6.96
N ASN A 135 1.33 3.49 -8.00
CA ASN A 135 1.07 4.71 -8.76
C ASN A 135 -0.41 5.05 -8.67
N VAL A 136 -0.73 6.33 -8.64
CA VAL A 136 -2.10 6.81 -8.66
C VAL A 136 -2.31 7.63 -9.91
N CYS A 137 -3.43 7.42 -10.60
CA CYS A 137 -3.83 8.20 -11.75
C CYS A 137 -4.81 9.29 -11.31
N ASP A 138 -4.62 10.55 -11.71
CA ASP A 138 -5.60 11.61 -11.51
C ASP A 138 -6.68 11.66 -12.61
N ALA A 139 -7.57 12.66 -12.56
CA ALA A 139 -8.68 12.82 -13.51
C ALA A 139 -8.21 13.18 -14.91
N ASP A 140 -7.02 13.78 -15.02
CA ASP A 140 -6.43 14.21 -16.28
C ASP A 140 -5.55 13.10 -16.89
N GLY A 141 -5.47 11.94 -16.25
CA GLY A 141 -4.69 10.79 -16.72
C GLY A 141 -3.21 10.84 -16.34
N LEU A 142 -2.81 11.73 -15.43
CA LEU A 142 -1.44 11.85 -14.95
C LEU A 142 -1.17 10.83 -13.85
N PHE A 143 0.00 10.20 -13.93
CA PHE A 143 0.44 9.19 -12.96
C PHE A 143 1.43 9.76 -11.97
N TYR A 144 1.13 9.53 -10.69
CA TYR A 144 1.96 9.94 -9.57
C TYR A 144 2.45 8.73 -8.81
N LYS A 145 3.77 8.60 -8.65
CA LYS A 145 4.36 7.59 -7.77
C LYS A 145 4.02 7.97 -6.32
N VAL A 146 3.50 7.02 -5.55
CA VAL A 146 3.33 7.18 -4.11
C VAL A 146 4.20 6.18 -3.37
N GLU A 147 4.69 6.60 -2.20
CA GLU A 147 5.69 5.86 -1.42
C GLU A 147 5.14 5.58 -0.03
N PRO A 148 5.34 4.35 0.49
CA PRO A 148 4.75 4.00 1.77
C PRO A 148 5.53 4.58 2.96
N VAL A 149 4.78 4.94 3.99
CA VAL A 149 5.25 5.36 5.31
C VAL A 149 4.39 4.68 6.38
N ILE A 150 4.90 4.54 7.59
CA ILE A 150 4.13 4.01 8.73
C ILE A 150 3.95 5.10 9.76
N GLN A 151 2.78 5.15 10.39
CA GLN A 151 2.55 5.91 11.61
C GLN A 151 2.91 5.07 12.83
N LEU A 152 3.79 5.54 13.71
CA LEU A 152 4.39 4.74 14.78
C LEU A 152 3.46 4.55 16.00
N ASN A 153 2.72 5.59 16.37
CA ASN A 153 1.81 5.55 17.53
C ASN A 153 0.51 4.76 17.25
N GLN A 154 0.24 4.49 15.98
CA GLN A 154 -0.87 3.68 15.51
C GLN A 154 -0.37 3.02 14.22
N PRO A 155 0.13 1.78 14.28
CA PRO A 155 1.00 1.15 13.27
C PRO A 155 0.27 0.86 11.95
N ALA A 156 -0.10 1.94 11.28
CA ALA A 156 -0.91 2.02 10.08
C ALA A 156 -0.04 2.43 8.91
N ILE A 157 -0.29 1.84 7.75
CA ILE A 157 0.47 2.14 6.55
C ILE A 157 -0.25 3.21 5.75
N TYR A 158 0.51 4.24 5.38
CA TYR A 158 0.08 5.31 4.49
C TYR A 158 0.99 5.40 3.27
N PHE A 159 0.52 6.07 2.24
CA PHE A 159 1.19 6.33 0.98
C PHE A 159 1.22 7.82 0.73
N VAL A 160 2.39 8.36 0.39
CA VAL A 160 2.61 9.79 0.20
C VAL A 160 3.30 10.04 -1.14
N HIS A 161 2.94 11.13 -1.82
CA HIS A 161 3.55 11.48 -3.11
C HIS A 161 4.99 12.02 -2.97
N ASN A 162 5.22 12.82 -1.93
CA ASN A 162 6.48 13.50 -1.70
C ASN A 162 6.91 13.27 -0.26
N LYS A 163 7.69 12.22 -0.01
CA LYS A 163 8.19 11.89 1.33
C LYS A 163 8.88 13.08 1.99
N LYS A 164 9.72 13.83 1.26
CA LYS A 164 10.46 14.98 1.81
C LYS A 164 9.50 16.06 2.33
N ALA A 165 8.53 16.48 1.52
CA ALA A 165 7.53 17.47 1.93
C ALA A 165 6.66 16.94 3.09
N PHE A 166 6.25 15.67 3.02
CA PHE A 166 5.47 15.02 4.07
C PHE A 166 6.20 15.01 5.42
N PHE A 167 7.47 14.58 5.47
CA PHE A 167 8.26 14.57 6.71
C PHE A 167 8.61 15.97 7.21
N ASN A 168 8.84 16.93 6.31
CA ASN A 168 9.04 18.33 6.68
C ASN A 168 7.80 18.94 7.36
N HIS A 169 6.60 18.50 6.99
CA HIS A 169 5.35 18.95 7.62
C HIS A 169 5.03 18.15 8.89
N ASN A 170 5.45 16.89 8.95
CA ASN A 170 5.21 15.96 10.06
C ASN A 170 6.50 15.70 10.86
N THR A 171 7.08 16.77 11.44
CA THR A 171 8.41 16.76 12.07
C THR A 171 8.49 16.00 13.40
N VAL A 172 7.36 15.74 14.05
CA VAL A 172 7.32 14.85 15.21
C VAL A 172 7.57 13.43 14.70
N ARG A 173 8.39 12.60 15.38
CA ARG A 173 8.63 11.16 15.10
C ARG A 173 7.35 10.32 15.22
N LYS A 174 6.33 10.68 14.48
CA LYS A 174 5.05 10.01 14.34
C LYS A 174 5.08 9.07 13.15
N TYR A 175 6.01 9.28 12.22
CA TYR A 175 6.10 8.51 11.00
C TYR A 175 7.52 8.03 10.73
N ALA A 176 7.63 6.89 10.07
CA ALA A 176 8.88 6.34 9.58
C ALA A 176 8.75 5.86 8.12
N GLU A 177 9.88 5.80 7.43
CA GLU A 177 9.95 5.24 6.08
C GLU A 177 9.85 3.71 6.12
N LEU A 178 9.18 3.14 5.12
CA LEU A 178 9.16 1.70 4.91
C LEU A 178 9.13 1.33 3.43
N GLU A 179 9.40 0.06 3.18
CA GLU A 179 9.17 -0.62 1.92
C GLU A 179 8.23 -1.81 2.17
N LEU A 180 7.37 -2.06 1.18
CA LEU A 180 6.53 -3.25 1.14
C LEU A 180 7.13 -4.25 0.17
N ILE A 181 7.30 -5.49 0.60
CA ILE A 181 7.98 -6.54 -0.14
C ILE A 181 7.08 -7.77 -0.22
N PHE A 182 6.90 -8.31 -1.42
CA PHE A 182 6.20 -9.57 -1.61
C PHE A 182 7.05 -10.73 -1.08
N ASP A 183 6.50 -11.46 -0.13
CA ASP A 183 7.13 -12.59 0.55
C ASP A 183 6.39 -13.87 0.15
N LEU A 184 7.03 -14.72 -0.66
CA LEU A 184 6.42 -15.95 -1.17
C LEU A 184 6.08 -16.89 -0.02
N ILE A 185 4.87 -17.44 -0.03
CA ILE A 185 4.53 -18.56 0.85
C ILE A 185 5.08 -19.83 0.18
N PRO A 186 5.95 -20.61 0.84
CA PRO A 186 6.46 -21.88 0.33
C PRO A 186 5.37 -22.91 0.05
#